data_AF-A0A929FRG4-F1
#
_entry.id   AF-A0A929FRG4-F1
#
_cell.length_a   1.000
_cell.length_b   1.000
_cell.length_c   1.000
_cell.angle_alpha   90.00
_cell.angle_beta   90.00
_cell.angle_gamma   90.00
#
_symmetry.space_group_name_H-M   'P 1'
#
loop_
_entity.id
_entity.type
_entity.pdbx_description
1 polymer ?
#
loop_
_entity_poly.entity_id
_entity_poly.type
_entity_poly.pdbx_seq_one_letter_code
_entity_poly.pdbx_strand_id
1 'polypeptide(L)'
;MSFIFALQRYRPSPFYAFDEVDMFLDGANVERLARMVKQQAMLAQFIVVSLRRPIIESSERPIGVTQTRGAYTQVLGLKLQSTKRDSVD
;
A
#
# COMPACT_ATOMS: atom_id res chain seq x y z
N MET A 1 -8.08 6.00 -12.70
CA MET A 1 -8.10 4.78 -11.85
C MET A 1 -9.32 3.89 -12.03
N SER A 2 -10.52 4.43 -12.25
CA SER A 2 -11.75 3.62 -12.35
C SER A 2 -11.74 2.52 -13.42
N PHE A 3 -11.07 2.74 -14.55
CA PHE A 3 -10.97 1.74 -15.63
C PHE A 3 -10.14 0.50 -15.26
N ILE A 4 -8.99 0.70 -14.60
CA ILE A 4 -8.16 -0.42 -14.15
C ILE A 4 -8.94 -1.27 -13.14
N PHE A 5 -9.63 -0.64 -12.17
CA PHE A 5 -10.46 -1.37 -11.21
C PHE A 5 -11.64 -2.12 -11.85
N ALA A 6 -12.24 -1.58 -12.91
CA ALA A 6 -13.28 -2.26 -13.65
C ALA A 6 -12.75 -3.52 -14.36
N LEU A 7 -11.57 -3.44 -14.97
CA LEU A 7 -10.93 -4.58 -15.63
C LEU A 7 -10.53 -5.67 -14.63
N GLN A 8 -9.96 -5.28 -13.48
CA GLN A 8 -9.61 -6.18 -12.39
C GLN A 8 -10.82 -6.97 -11.85
N ARG A 9 -11.99 -6.34 -11.78
CA ARG A 9 -13.24 -7.01 -11.37
C ARG A 9 -13.78 -7.99 -12.41
N TYR A 10 -13.52 -7.75 -13.70
CA TYR A 10 -13.99 -8.62 -14.78
C TYR A 10 -13.11 -9.87 -14.97
N ARG A 11 -11.78 -9.73 -14.83
CA ARG A 11 -10.84 -10.86 -14.78
C ARG A 11 -9.77 -10.62 -13.71
N PRO A 12 -9.95 -11.18 -12.51
CA PRO A 12 -9.00 -10.96 -11.43
C PRO A 12 -7.68 -11.66 -11.73
N SER A 13 -6.60 -10.87 -11.79
CA SER A 13 -5.23 -11.36 -11.80
C SER A 13 -4.86 -11.92 -10.41
N PRO A 14 -4.00 -12.95 -10.32
CA PRO A 14 -3.49 -13.44 -9.04
C PRO A 14 -2.69 -12.37 -8.26
N PHE A 15 -2.13 -11.36 -8.94
CA PHE A 15 -1.45 -10.24 -8.29
C PHE A 15 -1.55 -8.93 -9.08
N TYR A 16 -1.30 -7.83 -8.38
CA TYR A 16 -1.23 -6.47 -8.91
C TYR A 16 -0.04 -5.70 -8.34
N ALA A 17 0.63 -4.93 -9.19
CA ALA A 17 1.71 -4.03 -8.82
C ALA A 17 1.33 -2.58 -9.16
N PHE A 18 1.33 -1.70 -8.17
CA PHE A 18 1.04 -0.27 -8.31
C PHE A 18 2.24 0.56 -7.90
N ASP A 19 2.60 1.53 -8.73
CA ASP A 19 3.72 2.44 -8.49
C ASP A 19 3.22 3.88 -8.41
N GLU A 20 3.41 4.52 -7.25
CA GLU A 20 3.08 5.93 -6.93
C GLU A 20 1.68 6.39 -7.37
N VAL A 21 0.73 5.47 -7.39
CA VAL A 21 -0.66 5.67 -7.84
C VAL A 21 -1.43 6.72 -7.02
N ASP A 22 -0.89 7.08 -5.87
CA ASP A 22 -1.44 7.97 -4.86
C ASP A 22 -0.78 9.36 -4.84
N MET A 23 0.23 9.60 -5.69
CA MET A 23 0.97 10.87 -5.73
C MET A 23 0.10 12.09 -6.04
N PHE A 24 -0.93 11.91 -6.88
CA PHE A 24 -1.86 12.98 -7.28
C PHE A 24 -3.18 13.00 -6.51
N LEU A 25 -3.29 12.21 -5.43
CA LEU A 25 -4.50 12.12 -4.63
C LEU A 25 -4.44 12.99 -3.36
N ASP A 26 -5.56 13.62 -3.03
CA ASP A 26 -5.76 14.27 -1.73
C ASP A 26 -5.82 13.25 -0.58
N GLY A 27 -5.72 13.71 0.67
CA GLY A 27 -5.67 12.82 1.83
C GLY A 27 -6.88 11.87 1.93
N ALA A 28 -8.08 12.37 1.67
CA ALA A 28 -9.30 11.57 1.72
C ALA A 28 -9.32 10.45 0.67
N ASN A 29 -8.84 10.72 -0.54
CA ASN A 29 -8.78 9.73 -1.62
C ASN A 29 -7.64 8.73 -1.44
N VAL A 30 -6.51 9.13 -0.83
CA VAL A 30 -5.45 8.19 -0.42
C VAL A 30 -5.98 7.19 0.60
N GLU A 31 -6.76 7.63 1.59
CA GLU A 31 -7.38 6.71 2.55
C GLU A 31 -8.40 5.77 1.90
N ARG A 32 -9.21 6.28 0.95
CA ARG A 32 -10.15 5.44 0.19
C ARG A 32 -9.41 4.38 -0.61
N LEU A 33 -8.31 4.77 -1.26
CA LEU A 33 -7.44 3.86 -1.99
C LEU A 33 -6.85 2.78 -1.06
N ALA A 34 -6.32 3.18 0.09
CA ALA A 34 -5.78 2.26 1.09
C ALA A 34 -6.82 1.21 1.55
N ARG A 35 -8.04 1.66 1.88
CA ARG A 35 -9.14 0.77 2.26
C ARG A 35 -9.53 -0.19 1.13
N MET A 36 -9.61 0.31 -0.10
CA MET A 36 -9.97 -0.51 -1.26
C MET A 36 -8.89 -1.55 -1.56
N VAL A 37 -7.61 -1.18 -1.56
CA VAL A 37 -6.49 -2.13 -1.74
C VAL A 37 -6.54 -3.20 -0.66
N LYS A 38 -6.71 -2.82 0.62
CA LYS A 38 -6.83 -3.77 1.73
C LYS A 38 -7.98 -4.77 1.57
N GLN A 39 -9.14 -4.31 1.09
CA GLN A 39 -10.28 -5.19 0.83
C GLN A 39 -10.02 -6.15 -0.33
N GLN A 40 -9.42 -5.67 -1.43
CA GLN A 40 -9.12 -6.50 -2.59
C GLN A 40 -7.94 -7.46 -2.32
N ALA A 41 -7.06 -7.14 -1.37
CA ALA A 41 -5.94 -7.97 -0.96
C ALA A 41 -6.36 -9.33 -0.36
N MET A 42 -7.62 -9.45 0.09
CA MET A 42 -8.22 -10.71 0.51
C MET A 42 -8.39 -11.72 -0.64
N LEU A 43 -8.41 -11.25 -1.89
CA LEU A 43 -8.69 -12.05 -3.08
C LEU A 43 -7.50 -12.15 -4.04
N ALA A 44 -6.55 -11.21 -3.98
CA ALA A 44 -5.36 -11.18 -4.84
C ALA A 44 -4.18 -10.54 -4.10
N GLN A 45 -2.95 -10.82 -4.53
CA GLN A 45 -1.77 -10.18 -3.94
C GLN A 45 -1.58 -8.75 -4.46
N PHE A 46 -1.37 -7.78 -3.57
CA PHE A 46 -1.06 -6.40 -3.94
C PHE A 46 0.36 -6.02 -3.51
N ILE A 47 1.13 -5.48 -4.46
CA ILE A 47 2.43 -4.85 -4.24
C ILE A 47 2.25 -3.37 -4.57
N VAL A 48 2.43 -2.49 -3.59
CA VAL A 48 2.20 -1.06 -3.77
C VAL A 48 3.45 -0.29 -3.35
N VAL A 49 3.97 0.52 -4.26
CA VAL A 49 5.04 1.49 -3.99
C VAL A 49 4.36 2.84 -3.74
N SER A 50 4.60 3.41 -2.57
CA SER A 50 3.99 4.66 -2.12
C SER A 50 4.86 5.33 -1.06
N LEU A 51 4.82 6.67 -1.05
CA LEU A 51 5.40 7.51 0.00
C LEU A 51 4.36 8.00 1.02
N ARG A 52 3.07 7.63 0.86
CA ARG A 52 1.98 8.10 1.72
C ARG A 52 1.75 7.14 2.89
N ARG A 53 1.78 7.71 4.11
CA ARG A 53 1.57 6.96 5.36
C ARG A 53 0.31 6.07 5.37
N PRO A 54 -0.89 6.53 4.94
CA PRO A 54 -2.08 5.69 5.02
C PRO A 54 -1.99 4.39 4.22
N ILE A 55 -1.29 4.41 3.07
CA ILE A 55 -1.06 3.21 2.26
C ILE A 55 -0.10 2.27 2.99
N ILE A 56 1.03 2.80 3.47
CA ILE A 56 2.06 2.03 4.18
C ILE A 56 1.48 1.40 5.45
N GLU A 57 0.74 2.15 6.27
CA GLU A 57 0.12 1.69 7.51
C GLU A 57 -0.99 0.65 7.28
N SER A 58 -1.62 0.67 6.10
CA SER A 58 -2.64 -0.32 5.73
C SER A 58 -2.05 -1.66 5.26
N SER A 59 -0.74 -1.72 5.01
CA SER A 59 -0.06 -2.90 4.49
C SER A 59 0.17 -3.97 5.56
N GLU A 60 0.10 -5.24 5.17
CA GLU A 60 0.42 -6.36 6.06
C GLU A 60 1.93 -6.51 6.28
N ARG A 61 2.72 -6.19 5.25
CA ARG A 61 4.18 -6.35 5.22
C ARG A 61 4.81 -5.14 4.52
N PRO A 62 5.22 -4.12 5.28
CA PRO A 62 5.95 -3.00 4.71
C PRO A 62 7.40 -3.38 4.45
N ILE A 63 7.88 -2.98 3.28
CA ILE A 63 9.25 -3.17 2.85
C ILE A 63 9.86 -1.78 2.67
N GLY A 64 10.89 -1.48 3.45
CA GLY A 64 11.68 -0.27 3.30
C GLY A 64 12.78 -0.48 2.27
N VAL A 65 12.97 0.49 1.38
CA VAL A 65 14.09 0.52 0.44
C VAL A 65 14.89 1.79 0.74
N THR A 66 16.20 1.63 0.94
CA THR A 66 17.10 2.75 1.24
C THR A 66 18.41 2.60 0.48
N GLN A 67 19.11 3.69 0.22
CA GLN A 67 20.45 3.68 -0.34
C GLN A 67 21.47 3.87 0.78
N THR A 68 22.42 2.94 0.90
CA THR A 68 23.52 3.06 1.85
C THR A 68 24.68 3.83 1.21
N ARG A 69 25.55 4.42 2.04
CA ARG A 69 26.81 5.03 1.59
C ARG A 69 27.64 3.97 0.85
N GLY A 70 27.65 4.04 -0.48
CA GLY A 70 28.22 3.00 -1.35
C GLY A 70 27.46 2.75 -2.66
N ALA A 71 26.42 3.53 -2.97
CA ALA A 71 25.65 3.46 -4.22
C ALA A 71 24.94 2.11 -4.48
N TYR A 72 24.72 1.31 -3.44
CA TYR A 72 23.89 0.12 -3.50
C TYR A 72 22.56 0.33 -2.76
N THR A 73 21.52 -0.35 -3.26
CA THR A 73 20.19 -0.36 -2.65
C THR A 73 20.11 -1.45 -1.60
N GLN A 74 19.65 -1.10 -0.41
CA GLN A 74 19.37 -2.02 0.69
C GLN A 74 17.86 -2.15 0.89
N VAL A 75 17.39 -3.38 1.05
CA VAL A 75 15.99 -3.72 1.32
C VAL A 75 15.84 -4.16 2.78
N LEU A 76 14.88 -3.58 3.49
CA LEU A 76 14.60 -3.84 4.90
C LEU A 76 13.16 -4.29 5.08
N GLY A 77 12.96 -5.42 5.77
CA GLY A 77 11.63 -5.80 6.25
C GLY A 77 11.26 -4.97 7.48
N LEU A 78 10.13 -4.27 7.44
CA LEU A 78 9.65 -3.46 8.55
C LEU A 78 8.56 -4.21 9.32
N LYS A 79 8.49 -4.01 10.63
CA LYS A 79 7.34 -4.40 11.45
C LYS A 79 6.60 -3.13 11.83
N LEU A 80 5.36 -2.98 11.35
CA LEU A 80 4.48 -1.92 11.85
C LEU A 80 4.09 -2.27 13.28
N GLN A 81 4.39 -1.38 14.21
CA GLN A 81 3.82 -1.48 15.54
C GLN A 81 2.34 -1.11 15.44
N SER A 82 1.45 -1.98 15.93
CA SER A 82 0.05 -1.60 16.09
C SER A 82 -0.02 -0.52 17.16
N THR A 83 -0.22 0.73 16.76
CA THR A 83 -0.62 1.78 17.71
C THR A 83 -2.00 1.38 18.22
N LYS A 84 -2.02 0.73 19.39
CA LYS A 84 -3.24 0.53 20.17
C LYS A 84 -3.73 1.95 20.46
N ARG A 85 -4.79 2.39 19.77
CA ARG A 85 -5.54 3.54 20.25
C ARG A 85 -6.19 3.04 21.53
N ASP A 86 -5.55 3.36 22.65
CA ASP A 86 -6.13 3.15 23.96
C ASP A 86 -7.51 3.80 23.93
N SER A 87 -8.51 2.96 24.14
CA SER A 87 -9.85 3.35 24.53
C SER A 87 -9.73 4.26 25.74
N VAL A 88 -9.87 5.56 25.52
CA VAL A 88 -10.17 6.49 26.60
C VAL A 88 -11.69 6.48 26.71
N ASP A 89 -12.15 5.82 27.77
CA ASP A 89 -13.47 6.01 28.37
C ASP A 89 -13.71 7.50 28.70
#